data_AF-A0A7C8IPF8-F1
#
_entry.id   AF-A0A7C8IPF8-F1
#
_cell.length_a   1.000
_cell.length_b   1.000
_cell.length_c   1.000
_cell.angle_alpha   90.00
_cell.angle_beta   90.00
_cell.angle_gamma   90.00
#
_symmetry.space_group_name_H-M   'P 1'
#
loop_
_entity.id
_entity.type
_entity.pdbx_description
1 polymer ?
#
loop_
_entity_poly.entity_id
_entity_poly.type
_entity_poly.pdbx_seq_one_letter_code
_entity_poly.pdbx_strand_id
1 'polypeptide(L)'
;MSSYSLSDLQSAATDVIRILKGLPQFAEQKIAVIGGMALWMYLPRGRSTEDVDFIVTLDGPKSIKPTLLSLKGGPFVEHSQWFYYRSPAGKLIQIDFAPYFPSAAQKIKDIPEGTIPIISPEDLVLSKIFSCGLRGEHSKKQRDAVDAVALLEALTKSVPSLQLSEAKREIAKQGLADVISVTDKNEAWWRSKLGLPKSPSTSPSRVVQSTSSASRGGGSGQRGNSRGSPSQGPSRRYY
;
A
#
# COMPACT_ATOMS: atom_id res chain seq x y z
N MET A 1 -3.01 -24.01 12.62
CA MET A 1 -2.24 -23.58 11.43
C MET A 1 -0.83 -23.29 11.90
N SER A 2 0.18 -23.84 11.25
CA SER A 2 1.58 -23.66 11.65
C SER A 2 1.98 -22.21 11.37
N SER A 3 2.25 -21.42 12.42
CA SER A 3 2.74 -20.04 12.25
C SER A 3 4.12 -20.07 11.61
N TYR A 4 4.32 -19.31 10.52
CA TYR A 4 5.63 -19.14 9.91
C TYR A 4 6.54 -18.30 10.80
N SER A 5 7.82 -18.68 10.86
CA SER A 5 8.86 -17.82 11.46
C SER A 5 9.32 -16.77 10.43
N LEU A 6 9.91 -15.67 10.90
CA LEU A 6 10.52 -14.69 9.99
C LEU A 6 11.59 -15.35 9.10
N SER A 7 12.35 -16.31 9.65
CA SER A 7 13.34 -17.07 8.90
C SER A 7 12.71 -17.88 7.77
N ASP A 8 11.52 -18.47 7.98
CA ASP A 8 10.82 -19.21 6.91
C ASP A 8 10.49 -18.29 5.73
N LEU A 9 10.01 -17.07 6.02
CA LEU A 9 9.67 -16.08 4.99
C LEU A 9 10.92 -15.51 4.31
N GLN A 10 12.01 -15.28 5.05
CA GLN A 10 13.29 -14.85 4.48
C GLN A 10 13.89 -15.90 3.54
N SER A 11 13.86 -17.18 3.93
CA SER A 11 14.30 -18.28 3.07
C SER A 11 13.43 -18.37 1.80
N ALA A 12 12.11 -18.29 1.94
CA ALA A 12 11.20 -18.29 0.80
C ALA A 12 11.47 -17.10 -0.14
N ALA A 13 11.64 -15.89 0.39
CA ALA A 13 11.91 -14.71 -0.41
C ALA A 13 13.23 -14.84 -1.19
N THR A 14 14.28 -15.34 -0.53
CA THR A 14 15.59 -15.58 -1.13
C THR A 14 15.51 -16.62 -2.24
N ASP A 15 14.79 -17.72 -2.01
CA ASP A 15 14.60 -18.77 -3.02
C ASP A 15 13.82 -18.29 -4.24
N VAL A 16 12.75 -17.51 -4.03
CA VAL A 16 11.98 -16.92 -5.14
C VAL A 16 12.87 -16.00 -5.97
N ILE A 17 13.66 -15.12 -5.33
CA ILE A 17 14.60 -14.24 -6.03
C ILE A 17 15.64 -15.06 -6.81
N ARG A 18 16.22 -16.09 -6.19
CA ARG A 18 17.21 -16.98 -6.83
C ARG A 18 16.63 -17.68 -8.06
N ILE A 19 15.39 -18.17 -7.98
CA ILE A 19 14.72 -18.82 -9.12
C ILE A 19 14.45 -17.81 -10.23
N LEU A 20 13.92 -16.62 -9.90
CA LEU A 20 13.71 -15.56 -10.88
C LEU A 20 15.02 -15.12 -11.55
N LYS A 21 16.13 -15.08 -10.80
CA LYS A 21 17.47 -14.78 -11.32
C LYS A 21 17.98 -15.81 -12.32
N GLY A 22 17.55 -17.07 -12.19
CA GLY A 22 17.83 -18.13 -13.17
C GLY A 22 17.02 -18.06 -14.47
N LEU A 23 16.09 -17.10 -14.58
CA LEU A 23 15.19 -16.95 -15.74
C LEU A 23 15.56 -15.67 -16.52
N PRO A 24 16.23 -15.79 -17.69
CA PRO A 24 16.78 -14.64 -18.42
C PRO A 24 15.76 -13.54 -18.74
N GLN A 25 14.49 -13.90 -18.96
CA GLN A 25 13.42 -12.95 -19.25
C GLN A 25 13.08 -12.01 -18.08
N PHE A 26 13.53 -12.32 -16.87
CA PHE A 26 13.34 -11.50 -15.67
C PHE A 26 14.62 -10.78 -15.22
N ALA A 27 15.73 -10.90 -15.95
CA ALA A 27 17.03 -10.40 -15.52
C ALA A 27 17.06 -8.86 -15.28
N GLU A 28 16.41 -8.08 -16.15
CA GLU A 28 16.40 -6.61 -16.09
C GLU A 28 15.31 -6.04 -15.17
N GLN A 29 14.40 -6.90 -14.73
CA GLN A 29 13.25 -6.57 -13.94
C GLN A 29 13.72 -6.34 -12.53
N LYS A 30 13.16 -5.32 -11.89
CA LYS A 30 13.51 -4.94 -10.55
C LYS A 30 12.52 -5.56 -9.58
N ILE A 31 13.03 -5.98 -8.42
CA ILE A 31 12.24 -6.58 -7.35
C ILE A 31 12.62 -6.01 -5.99
N ALA A 32 11.65 -5.96 -5.08
CA ALA A 32 11.90 -5.82 -3.65
C ALA A 32 10.78 -6.50 -2.85
N VAL A 33 11.06 -6.83 -1.59
CA VAL A 33 10.06 -7.26 -0.62
C VAL A 33 9.36 -6.04 -0.03
N ILE A 34 8.03 -6.12 0.07
CA ILE A 34 7.14 -5.12 0.66
C ILE A 34 6.25 -5.75 1.75
N GLY A 35 5.22 -5.03 2.18
CA GLY A 35 4.12 -5.63 2.93
C GLY A 35 4.47 -6.08 4.34
N GLY A 36 3.85 -7.18 4.78
CA GLY A 36 3.95 -7.66 6.16
C GLY A 36 5.35 -8.15 6.54
N MET A 37 6.04 -8.82 5.61
CA MET A 37 7.38 -9.34 5.86
C MET A 37 8.38 -8.19 6.02
N ALA A 38 8.34 -7.18 5.14
CA ALA A 38 9.19 -6.00 5.27
C ALA A 38 8.98 -5.29 6.62
N LEU A 39 7.72 -5.14 7.05
CA LEU A 39 7.40 -4.58 8.36
C LEU A 39 7.99 -5.40 9.50
N TRP A 40 7.87 -6.74 9.45
CA TRP A 40 8.40 -7.61 10.49
C TRP A 40 9.94 -7.56 10.58
N MET A 41 10.62 -7.39 9.45
CA MET A 41 12.07 -7.16 9.43
C MET A 41 12.48 -5.85 10.11
N TYR A 42 11.70 -4.77 9.93
CA TYR A 42 11.95 -3.49 10.59
C TYR A 42 11.51 -3.45 12.05
N LEU A 43 10.45 -4.20 12.39
CA LEU A 43 9.88 -4.29 13.73
C LEU A 43 9.82 -5.77 14.19
N PRO A 44 10.95 -6.40 14.55
CA PRO A 44 10.99 -7.83 14.89
C PRO A 44 10.11 -8.24 16.08
N ARG A 45 9.82 -7.28 16.98
CA ARG A 45 8.92 -7.44 18.14
C ARG A 45 7.48 -7.02 17.87
N GLY A 46 7.17 -6.65 16.63
CA GLY A 46 5.82 -6.32 16.16
C GLY A 46 5.03 -7.55 15.76
N ARG A 47 4.02 -7.36 14.90
CA ARG A 47 3.24 -8.47 14.37
C ARG A 47 4.04 -9.34 13.40
N SER A 48 3.64 -10.60 13.28
CA SER A 48 4.07 -11.49 12.20
C SER A 48 3.19 -11.35 10.95
N THR A 49 3.56 -12.08 9.89
CA THR A 49 2.78 -12.26 8.66
C THR A 49 2.95 -13.71 8.17
N GLU A 50 2.13 -14.14 7.21
CA GLU A 50 2.17 -15.51 6.68
C GLU A 50 2.53 -15.59 5.19
N ASP A 51 2.78 -14.43 4.58
CA ASP A 51 2.96 -14.19 3.16
C ASP A 51 4.24 -13.40 2.87
N VAL A 52 4.71 -13.51 1.63
CA VAL A 52 5.78 -12.66 1.08
C VAL A 52 5.19 -11.85 -0.07
N ASP A 53 5.10 -10.54 0.15
CA ASP A 53 4.72 -9.59 -0.88
C ASP A 53 5.97 -9.08 -1.60
N PHE A 54 6.00 -9.24 -2.92
CA PHE A 54 7.00 -8.63 -3.78
C PHE A 54 6.40 -7.48 -4.58
N ILE A 55 7.25 -6.51 -4.85
CA ILE A 55 7.02 -5.50 -5.87
C ILE A 55 7.92 -5.78 -7.06
N VAL A 56 7.41 -5.69 -8.28
CA VAL A 56 8.16 -6.02 -9.50
C VAL A 56 7.91 -5.03 -10.64
N THR A 57 8.96 -4.64 -11.39
CA THR A 57 8.79 -3.89 -12.65
C THR A 57 8.40 -4.84 -13.76
N LEU A 58 7.10 -4.93 -14.03
CA LEU A 58 6.58 -5.62 -15.18
C LEU A 58 5.46 -4.80 -15.80
N ASP A 59 5.12 -5.14 -17.04
CA ASP A 59 3.76 -4.98 -17.59
C ASP A 59 2.75 -5.90 -16.86
N GLY A 60 2.85 -5.98 -15.53
CA GLY A 60 1.99 -6.70 -14.59
C GLY A 60 2.45 -8.10 -14.17
N PRO A 61 1.94 -8.61 -13.03
CA PRO A 61 2.21 -9.96 -12.49
C PRO A 61 1.78 -11.13 -13.39
N LYS A 62 1.13 -10.85 -14.52
CA LYS A 62 0.59 -11.82 -15.47
C LYS A 62 1.66 -12.65 -16.18
N SER A 63 2.92 -12.19 -16.24
CA SER A 63 4.01 -12.95 -16.86
C SER A 63 4.82 -13.79 -15.89
N ILE A 64 4.96 -13.37 -14.61
CA ILE A 64 5.75 -14.14 -13.61
C ILE A 64 5.04 -15.42 -13.21
N LYS A 65 3.80 -15.34 -12.70
CA LYS A 65 3.13 -16.50 -12.09
C LYS A 65 3.02 -17.68 -13.07
N PRO A 66 2.54 -17.50 -14.33
CA PRO A 66 2.49 -18.61 -15.29
C PRO A 66 3.86 -19.20 -15.62
N THR A 67 4.89 -18.35 -15.76
CA THR A 67 6.26 -18.81 -16.00
C THR A 67 6.75 -19.69 -14.85
N LEU A 68 6.57 -19.24 -13.61
CA LEU A 68 6.99 -19.99 -12.42
C LEU A 68 6.23 -21.30 -12.25
N LEU A 69 4.92 -21.33 -12.55
CA LEU A 69 4.10 -22.56 -12.52
C LEU A 69 4.49 -23.55 -13.62
N SER A 70 5.03 -23.07 -14.74
CA SER A 70 5.46 -23.94 -15.86
C SER A 70 6.81 -24.63 -15.64
N LEU A 71 7.55 -24.28 -14.58
CA LEU A 71 8.83 -24.91 -14.28
C LEU A 71 8.65 -26.39 -13.92
N LYS A 72 9.21 -27.28 -14.74
CA LYS A 72 9.14 -28.73 -14.51
C LYS A 72 9.80 -29.09 -13.18
N GLY A 73 9.04 -29.65 -12.25
CA GLY A 73 9.51 -29.97 -10.90
C GLY A 73 9.79 -28.73 -10.04
N GLY A 74 9.29 -27.56 -10.44
CA GLY A 74 9.45 -26.31 -9.71
C GLY A 74 8.68 -26.31 -8.38
N PRO A 75 9.05 -25.43 -7.44
CA PRO A 75 8.44 -25.37 -6.11
C PRO A 75 7.13 -24.57 -6.08
N PHE A 76 6.62 -24.10 -7.22
CA PHE A 76 5.45 -23.22 -7.25
C PHE A 76 4.16 -23.98 -7.52
N VAL A 77 3.12 -23.64 -6.76
CA VAL A 77 1.78 -24.22 -6.92
C VAL A 77 0.72 -23.14 -6.78
N GLU A 78 -0.44 -23.36 -7.39
CA GLU A 78 -1.60 -22.49 -7.24
C GLU A 78 -2.76 -23.29 -6.65
N HIS A 79 -3.33 -22.81 -5.53
CA HIS A 79 -4.53 -23.39 -4.93
C HIS A 79 -5.58 -22.29 -4.71
N SER A 80 -6.81 -22.50 -5.20
CA SER A 80 -7.92 -21.57 -4.98
C SER A 80 -7.56 -20.11 -5.29
N GLN A 81 -6.89 -19.87 -6.43
CA GLN A 81 -6.43 -18.56 -6.91
C GLN A 81 -5.25 -17.93 -6.13
N TRP A 82 -4.71 -18.63 -5.13
CA TRP A 82 -3.53 -18.20 -4.38
C TRP A 82 -2.27 -18.87 -4.94
N PHE A 83 -1.21 -18.07 -5.08
CA PHE A 83 0.07 -18.53 -5.60
C PHE A 83 1.02 -18.79 -4.42
N TYR A 84 1.58 -20.01 -4.35
CA TYR A 84 2.42 -20.45 -3.24
C TYR A 84 3.80 -20.88 -3.71
N TYR A 85 4.79 -20.61 -2.86
CA TYR A 85 6.08 -21.27 -2.86
C TYR A 85 6.06 -22.44 -1.87
N ARG A 86 6.46 -23.63 -2.34
CA ARG A 86 6.69 -24.80 -1.51
C ARG A 86 8.16 -24.85 -1.10
N SER A 87 8.41 -24.60 0.18
CA SER A 87 9.76 -24.75 0.75
C SER A 87 10.27 -26.20 0.67
N PRO A 88 11.59 -26.43 0.78
CA PRO A 88 12.15 -27.78 0.87
C PRO A 88 11.56 -28.62 2.01
N ALA A 89 11.11 -27.97 3.10
CA ALA A 89 10.43 -28.61 4.23
C ALA A 89 8.94 -28.89 3.99
N GLY A 90 8.40 -28.60 2.80
CA GLY A 90 7.01 -28.84 2.42
C GLY A 90 6.01 -27.75 2.85
N LYS A 91 6.45 -26.70 3.54
CA LYS A 91 5.60 -25.54 3.90
C LYS A 91 5.16 -24.77 2.65
N LEU A 92 3.89 -24.35 2.61
CA LEU A 92 3.29 -23.56 1.52
C LEU A 92 3.17 -22.09 1.92
N ILE A 93 4.10 -21.26 1.45
CA ILE A 93 4.17 -19.83 1.77
C ILE A 93 3.54 -19.05 0.62
N GLN A 94 2.56 -18.20 0.92
CA GLN A 94 1.88 -17.41 -0.09
C GLN A 94 2.84 -16.33 -0.64
N ILE A 95 2.88 -16.20 -1.96
CA ILE A 95 3.70 -15.23 -2.67
C ILE A 95 2.79 -14.32 -3.51
N ASP A 96 2.87 -13.03 -3.27
CA ASP A 96 2.15 -12.02 -4.03
C ASP A 96 3.08 -11.08 -4.77
N PHE A 97 2.64 -10.61 -5.94
CA PHE A 97 3.39 -9.70 -6.79
C PHE A 97 2.51 -8.49 -7.10
N ALA A 98 2.93 -7.33 -6.60
CA ALA A 98 2.25 -6.06 -6.83
C ALA A 98 2.96 -5.25 -7.94
N PRO A 99 2.22 -4.65 -8.88
CA PRO A 99 2.77 -3.69 -9.83
C PRO A 99 2.89 -2.32 -9.16
N TYR A 100 4.06 -1.95 -8.68
CA TYR A 100 4.38 -0.59 -8.23
C TYR A 100 5.91 -0.40 -8.24
N PHE A 101 6.43 0.80 -8.01
CA PHE A 101 7.88 1.05 -8.08
C PHE A 101 8.42 1.96 -6.96
N PRO A 102 8.94 1.40 -5.85
CA PRO A 102 9.73 2.15 -4.90
C PRO A 102 11.16 2.27 -5.41
N SER A 103 11.86 3.33 -5.00
CA SER A 103 13.27 3.56 -5.32
C SER A 103 14.20 2.41 -4.90
N ALA A 104 13.78 1.61 -3.92
CA ALA A 104 14.55 0.50 -3.35
C ALA A 104 14.57 -0.78 -4.21
N ALA A 105 13.76 -0.87 -5.27
CA ALA A 105 13.73 -2.05 -6.12
C ALA A 105 15.03 -2.23 -6.92
N GLN A 106 15.62 -3.42 -6.85
CA GLN A 106 16.90 -3.75 -7.50
C GLN A 106 16.69 -4.72 -8.65
N LYS A 107 17.48 -4.57 -9.72
CA LYS A 107 17.43 -5.49 -10.87
C LYS A 107 17.75 -6.90 -10.41
N ILE A 108 16.92 -7.88 -10.78
CA ILE A 108 16.99 -9.26 -10.32
C ILE A 108 18.38 -9.86 -10.57
N LYS A 109 18.96 -9.61 -11.75
CA LYS A 109 20.30 -10.11 -12.10
C LYS A 109 21.42 -9.56 -11.19
N ASP A 110 21.25 -8.35 -10.68
CA ASP A 110 22.27 -7.63 -9.92
C ASP A 110 22.18 -7.88 -8.41
N ILE A 111 21.12 -8.56 -7.93
CA ILE A 111 20.95 -8.86 -6.50
C ILE A 111 22.02 -9.85 -6.04
N PRO A 112 22.81 -9.54 -5.00
CA PRO A 112 23.77 -10.49 -4.42
C PRO A 112 23.08 -11.76 -3.89
N GLU A 113 23.74 -12.90 -4.03
CA GLU A 113 23.21 -14.16 -3.52
C GLU A 113 22.96 -14.12 -2.01
N GLY A 114 21.84 -14.67 -1.56
CA GLY A 114 21.44 -14.67 -0.15
C GLY A 114 20.90 -13.33 0.37
N THR A 115 20.79 -12.30 -0.47
CA THR A 115 20.26 -10.99 -0.05
C THR A 115 18.84 -10.74 -0.52
N ILE A 116 18.10 -9.94 0.25
CA ILE A 116 16.72 -9.58 -0.01
C ILE A 116 16.67 -8.07 -0.17
N PRO A 117 16.38 -7.53 -1.36
CA PRO A 117 16.07 -6.11 -1.50
C PRO A 117 14.74 -5.83 -0.80
N ILE A 118 14.71 -4.82 0.07
CA ILE A 118 13.52 -4.48 0.87
C ILE A 118 13.19 -3.01 0.60
N ILE A 119 11.90 -2.70 0.52
CA ILE A 119 11.42 -1.31 0.45
C ILE A 119 11.96 -0.47 1.60
N SER A 120 12.28 0.80 1.36
CA SER A 120 12.72 1.70 2.43
C SER A 120 11.63 1.82 3.52
N PRO A 121 11.98 2.00 4.81
CA PRO A 121 10.99 2.16 5.86
C PRO A 121 10.01 3.32 5.60
N GLU A 122 10.49 4.42 5.03
CA GLU A 122 9.68 5.58 4.68
C GLU A 122 8.66 5.25 3.58
N ASP A 123 9.10 4.55 2.53
CA ASP A 123 8.20 4.13 1.45
C ASP A 123 7.22 3.06 1.93
N LEU A 124 7.60 2.24 2.91
CA LEU A 124 6.69 1.29 3.54
C LEU A 124 5.59 2.01 4.34
N VAL A 125 5.92 3.07 5.09
CA VAL A 125 4.91 3.93 5.73
C VAL A 125 3.93 4.47 4.69
N LEU A 126 4.43 5.03 3.59
CA LEU A 126 3.59 5.62 2.54
C LEU A 126 2.72 4.56 1.85
N SER A 127 3.30 3.38 1.57
CA SER A 127 2.58 2.24 0.99
C SER A 127 1.43 1.80 1.90
N LYS A 128 1.64 1.79 3.22
CA LYS A 128 0.60 1.44 4.20
C LYS A 128 -0.50 2.48 4.29
N ILE A 129 -0.14 3.77 4.33
CA ILE A 129 -1.10 4.88 4.29
C ILE A 129 -1.97 4.79 3.02
N PHE A 130 -1.33 4.62 1.86
CA PHE A 130 -2.04 4.54 0.58
C PHE A 130 -2.91 3.29 0.48
N SER A 131 -2.40 2.14 0.91
CA SER A 131 -3.13 0.86 0.87
C SER A 131 -4.38 0.90 1.75
N CYS A 132 -4.36 1.60 2.88
CA CYS A 132 -5.53 1.78 3.75
C CYS A 132 -6.75 2.34 3.00
N GLY A 133 -6.55 3.32 2.09
CA GLY A 133 -7.63 3.87 1.28
C GLY A 133 -8.18 2.93 0.21
N LEU A 134 -7.39 1.94 -0.20
CA LEU A 134 -7.74 0.99 -1.27
C LEU A 134 -8.39 -0.30 -0.77
N ARG A 135 -8.31 -0.63 0.52
CA ARG A 135 -8.92 -1.87 1.05
C ARG A 135 -10.45 -1.77 1.07
N GLY A 136 -11.13 -2.83 0.65
CA GLY A 136 -12.56 -2.99 0.88
C GLY A 136 -12.88 -3.37 2.33
N GLU A 137 -12.02 -4.18 2.96
CA GLU A 137 -12.26 -4.73 4.29
C GLU A 137 -11.75 -3.81 5.42
N HIS A 138 -12.62 -3.46 6.36
CA HIS A 138 -12.28 -2.61 7.52
C HIS A 138 -11.11 -3.18 8.35
N SER A 139 -11.05 -4.49 8.58
CA SER A 139 -9.97 -5.12 9.33
C SER A 139 -8.60 -4.95 8.66
N LYS A 140 -8.55 -4.93 7.32
CA LYS A 140 -7.32 -4.66 6.57
C LYS A 140 -6.95 -3.19 6.59
N LYS A 141 -7.94 -2.28 6.50
CA LYS A 141 -7.71 -0.83 6.70
C LYS A 141 -7.07 -0.55 8.05
N GLN A 142 -7.69 -1.07 9.12
CA GLN A 142 -7.18 -0.94 10.48
C GLN A 142 -5.75 -1.47 10.59
N ARG A 143 -5.46 -2.65 10.02
CA ARG A 143 -4.13 -3.25 10.04
C ARG A 143 -3.10 -2.37 9.32
N ASP A 144 -3.41 -1.91 8.12
CA ASP A 144 -2.50 -1.05 7.36
C ASP A 144 -2.22 0.27 8.11
N ALA A 145 -3.23 0.85 8.76
CA ALA A 145 -3.07 2.07 9.56
C ALA A 145 -2.25 1.84 10.84
N VAL A 146 -2.50 0.75 11.59
CA VAL A 146 -1.72 0.36 12.78
C VAL A 146 -0.26 0.08 12.42
N ASP A 147 -0.02 -0.62 11.31
CA ASP A 147 1.33 -0.87 10.80
C ASP A 147 2.07 0.45 10.49
N ALA A 148 1.38 1.40 9.84
CA ALA A 148 1.93 2.72 9.54
C ALA A 148 2.25 3.51 10.83
N VAL A 149 1.38 3.46 11.84
CA VAL A 149 1.62 4.10 13.14
C VAL A 149 2.87 3.51 13.81
N ALA A 150 2.94 2.18 13.94
CA ALA A 150 4.05 1.52 14.60
C ALA A 150 5.40 1.83 13.92
N LEU A 151 5.41 1.84 12.59
CA LEU A 151 6.60 2.15 11.81
C LEU A 151 6.99 3.64 11.93
N LEU A 152 6.03 4.56 11.91
CA LEU A 152 6.29 5.98 12.14
C LEU A 152 6.84 6.25 13.53
N GLU A 153 6.27 5.65 14.56
CA GLU A 153 6.76 5.78 15.94
C GLU A 153 8.19 5.27 16.08
N ALA A 154 8.52 4.15 15.43
CA ALA A 154 9.88 3.62 15.41
C ALA A 154 10.86 4.55 14.67
N LEU A 155 10.49 5.04 13.47
CA LEU A 155 11.35 5.91 12.66
C LEU A 155 11.54 7.30 13.28
N THR A 156 10.53 7.80 13.98
CA THR A 156 10.55 9.12 14.63
C THR A 156 10.84 9.04 16.13
N LYS A 157 11.48 7.95 16.58
CA LYS A 157 11.87 7.79 17.98
C LYS A 157 12.92 8.80 18.41
N SER A 158 13.86 9.11 17.50
CA SER A 158 15.01 10.00 17.76
C SER A 158 14.98 11.29 16.95
N VAL A 159 13.97 11.49 16.11
CA VAL A 159 13.78 12.68 15.29
C VAL A 159 12.32 13.13 15.35
N PRO A 160 12.01 14.44 15.26
CA PRO A 160 10.65 14.93 15.43
C PRO A 160 9.70 14.46 14.32
N SER A 161 10.21 14.30 13.10
CA SER A 161 9.43 13.93 11.92
C SER A 161 10.29 13.24 10.87
N LEU A 162 9.64 12.55 9.92
CA LEU A 162 10.29 12.10 8.69
C LEU A 162 10.70 13.30 7.82
N GLN A 163 11.78 13.10 7.05
CA GLN A 163 12.25 14.05 6.03
C GLN A 163 11.81 13.58 4.64
N LEU A 164 10.51 13.67 4.37
CA LEU A 164 9.94 13.24 3.09
C LEU A 164 10.25 14.26 1.98
N SER A 165 10.49 13.78 0.75
CA SER A 165 10.50 14.65 -0.43
C SER A 165 9.10 15.21 -0.72
N GLU A 166 9.00 16.23 -1.57
CA GLU A 166 7.72 16.82 -1.94
C GLU A 166 6.74 15.81 -2.54
N ALA A 167 7.21 14.98 -3.48
CA ALA A 167 6.40 13.91 -4.07
C ALA A 167 5.90 12.91 -3.02
N LYS A 168 6.75 12.51 -2.06
CA LYS A 168 6.35 11.62 -0.97
C LYS A 168 5.34 12.26 -0.03
N ARG A 169 5.44 13.57 0.23
CA ARG A 169 4.46 14.33 1.02
C ARG A 169 3.09 14.36 0.33
N GLU A 170 3.02 14.50 -0.98
CA GLU A 170 1.75 14.45 -1.71
C GLU A 170 1.09 13.08 -1.64
N ILE A 171 1.87 12.00 -1.77
CA ILE A 171 1.37 10.63 -1.58
C ILE A 171 0.80 10.47 -0.16
N ALA A 172 1.52 10.94 0.86
CA ALA A 172 1.07 10.87 2.25
C ALA A 172 -0.26 11.61 2.48
N LYS A 173 -0.42 12.81 1.87
CA LYS A 173 -1.66 13.60 1.98
C LYS A 173 -2.87 12.89 1.38
N GLN A 174 -2.70 12.17 0.27
CA GLN A 174 -3.81 11.51 -0.44
C GLN A 174 -4.47 10.41 0.39
N GLY A 175 -3.71 9.64 1.18
CA GLY A 175 -4.25 8.56 2.02
C GLY A 175 -4.52 8.95 3.47
N LEU A 176 -4.29 10.22 3.85
CA LEU A 176 -4.31 10.66 5.24
C LEU A 176 -5.68 10.51 5.89
N ALA A 177 -6.74 10.87 5.17
CA ALA A 177 -8.11 10.79 5.68
C ALA A 177 -8.51 9.34 6.02
N ASP A 178 -8.08 8.38 5.19
CA ASP A 178 -8.40 6.97 5.39
C ASP A 178 -7.76 6.41 6.66
N VAL A 179 -6.47 6.67 6.90
CA VAL A 179 -5.81 6.19 8.12
C VAL A 179 -6.32 6.89 9.38
N ILE A 180 -6.68 8.17 9.30
CA ILE A 180 -7.30 8.89 10.44
C ILE A 180 -8.65 8.25 10.80
N SER A 181 -9.45 7.87 9.79
CA SER A 181 -10.79 7.32 10.02
C SER A 181 -10.79 5.98 10.77
N VAL A 182 -9.66 5.28 10.80
CA VAL A 182 -9.50 3.96 11.42
C VAL A 182 -8.38 3.93 12.47
N THR A 183 -7.91 5.06 12.99
CA THR A 183 -6.92 5.06 14.08
C THR A 183 -7.32 5.99 15.21
N ASP A 184 -6.71 5.80 16.37
CA ASP A 184 -6.83 6.69 17.53
C ASP A 184 -5.97 7.96 17.37
N LYS A 185 -5.10 8.02 16.34
CA LYS A 185 -4.24 9.15 16.05
C LYS A 185 -4.99 10.21 15.24
N ASN A 186 -5.02 11.43 15.76
CA ASN A 186 -5.63 12.55 15.07
C ASN A 186 -4.77 13.10 13.92
N GLU A 187 -5.36 13.96 13.09
CA GLU A 187 -4.69 14.57 11.94
C GLU A 187 -3.40 15.33 12.32
N ALA A 188 -3.39 16.02 13.46
CA ALA A 188 -2.23 16.78 13.93
C ALA A 188 -1.03 15.86 14.21
N TRP A 189 -1.28 14.70 14.82
CA TRP A 189 -0.25 13.68 15.07
C TRP A 189 0.36 13.19 13.76
N TRP A 190 -0.47 12.78 12.80
CA TRP A 190 0.01 12.28 11.52
C TRP A 190 0.81 13.33 10.75
N ARG A 191 0.29 14.55 10.63
CA ARG A 191 0.98 15.64 9.95
C ARG A 191 2.33 15.95 10.60
N SER A 192 2.38 15.99 11.93
CA SER A 192 3.63 16.21 12.66
C SER A 192 4.64 15.10 12.39
N LYS A 193 4.26 13.82 12.48
CA LYS A 193 5.17 12.69 12.28
C LYS A 193 5.64 12.55 10.84
N LEU A 194 4.79 12.88 9.87
CA LEU A 194 5.11 12.85 8.44
C LEU A 194 5.85 14.11 7.95
N GLY A 195 6.04 15.13 8.80
CA GLY A 195 6.66 16.39 8.38
C GLY A 195 5.79 17.18 7.40
N LEU A 196 4.47 17.07 7.50
CA LEU A 196 3.52 17.79 6.67
C LEU A 196 3.17 19.16 7.28
N PRO A 197 2.87 20.18 6.45
CA PRO A 197 2.35 21.45 6.94
C PRO A 197 1.07 21.22 7.76
N LYS A 198 0.84 22.10 8.76
CA LYS A 198 -0.43 22.14 9.49
C LYS A 198 -1.58 22.30 8.48
N SER A 199 -2.71 21.65 8.78
CA SER A 199 -3.92 21.85 7.96
C SER A 199 -4.23 23.35 7.94
N PRO A 200 -4.56 23.95 6.78
CA PRO A 200 -5.02 25.32 6.76
C PRO A 200 -6.20 25.42 7.71
N SER A 201 -6.07 26.24 8.75
CA SER A 201 -7.18 26.51 9.66
C SER A 201 -8.33 27.00 8.81
N THR A 202 -9.48 26.32 8.87
CA THR A 202 -10.72 26.84 8.34
C THR A 202 -10.99 28.15 9.08
N SER A 203 -10.55 29.27 8.51
CA SER A 203 -10.92 30.59 8.99
C SER A 203 -12.45 30.63 8.98
N PRO A 204 -13.11 31.00 10.09
CA PRO A 204 -14.55 31.13 10.07
C PRO A 204 -14.89 32.17 8.99
N SER A 205 -15.62 31.72 7.97
CA SER A 205 -16.15 32.58 6.92
C SER A 205 -16.76 33.80 7.56
N ARG A 206 -16.16 34.96 7.29
CA ARG A 206 -16.70 36.27 7.63
C ARG A 206 -18.13 36.30 7.10
N VAL A 207 -19.10 36.22 8.01
CA VAL A 207 -20.51 36.43 7.68
C VAL A 207 -20.60 37.87 7.17
N VAL A 208 -20.61 38.02 5.85
CA VAL A 208 -21.02 39.28 5.24
C VAL A 208 -22.51 39.36 5.47
N GLN A 209 -22.92 40.18 6.45
CA GLN A 209 -24.30 40.60 6.59
C GLN A 209 -24.69 41.32 5.30
N SER A 210 -25.47 40.64 4.45
CA SER A 210 -26.17 41.27 3.36
C SER A 210 -27.34 42.07 3.92
N THR A 211 -27.20 43.39 3.88
CA THR A 211 -28.33 44.30 4.07
C THR A 211 -29.30 44.14 2.90
N SER A 212 -30.56 43.90 3.26
CA SER A 212 -31.72 43.80 2.39
C SER A 212 -31.99 45.06 1.57
N SER A 213 -32.42 44.87 0.31
CA SER A 213 -33.45 45.73 -0.29
C SER A 213 -34.25 44.94 -1.33
N ALA A 214 -35.57 44.93 -1.11
CA ALA A 214 -36.58 44.25 -1.92
C ALA A 214 -36.90 45.00 -3.21
N SER A 215 -37.32 44.27 -4.24
CA SER A 215 -38.36 44.74 -5.17
C SER A 215 -39.13 43.56 -5.75
N ARG A 216 -40.45 43.78 -5.85
CA ARG A 216 -41.53 42.84 -6.18
C ARG A 216 -41.73 42.71 -7.69
N GLY A 217 -42.24 41.55 -8.09
CA GLY A 217 -42.94 41.28 -9.36
C GLY A 217 -42.80 39.78 -9.64
N GLY A 218 -43.82 38.91 -9.56
CA GLY A 218 -45.16 39.02 -10.11
C GLY A 218 -45.22 38.16 -11.37
N GLY A 219 -45.73 36.92 -11.29
CA GLY A 219 -45.83 36.04 -12.46
C GLY A 219 -46.19 34.59 -12.15
N SER A 220 -47.47 34.28 -12.34
CA SER A 220 -48.13 32.97 -12.34
C SER A 220 -47.58 31.98 -13.38
N GLY A 221 -47.64 30.65 -13.11
CA GLY A 221 -47.65 29.67 -14.19
C GLY A 221 -47.26 28.22 -13.86
N GLN A 222 -48.29 27.38 -13.69
CA GLN A 222 -48.42 25.98 -14.17
C GLN A 222 -47.59 24.79 -13.64
N ARG A 223 -48.35 23.70 -13.52
CA ARG A 223 -48.02 22.30 -13.21
C ARG A 223 -47.13 21.65 -14.27
N GLY A 224 -46.29 20.70 -13.85
CA GLY A 224 -45.65 19.72 -14.73
C GLY A 224 -44.88 18.66 -13.96
N ASN A 225 -45.39 17.44 -13.96
CA ASN A 225 -44.86 16.24 -13.31
C ASN A 225 -43.87 15.55 -14.26
N SER A 226 -42.68 15.10 -13.82
CA SER A 226 -42.00 13.93 -14.44
C SER A 226 -40.77 13.47 -13.67
N ARG A 227 -40.71 12.15 -13.49
CA ARG A 227 -39.63 11.33 -12.96
C ARG A 227 -38.43 11.31 -13.90
N GLY A 228 -37.22 11.26 -13.35
CA GLY A 228 -35.98 10.94 -14.06
C GLY A 228 -34.94 10.39 -13.10
N SER A 229 -34.49 9.16 -13.36
CA SER A 229 -33.63 8.29 -12.56
C SER A 229 -32.20 8.82 -12.29
N PRO A 230 -31.45 8.23 -11.33
CA PRO A 230 -30.13 8.71 -10.92
C PRO A 230 -29.06 8.40 -11.97
N SER A 231 -28.24 9.40 -12.27
CA SER A 231 -27.04 9.26 -13.09
C SER A 231 -25.98 8.43 -12.37
N GLN A 232 -25.51 7.39 -13.05
CA GLN A 232 -24.30 6.66 -12.69
C GLN A 232 -23.09 7.58 -12.87
N GLY A 233 -22.40 7.89 -11.77
CA GLY A 233 -21.07 8.47 -11.79
C GLY A 233 -20.00 7.42 -12.11
N PRO A 234 -18.93 7.77 -12.83
CA PRO A 234 -18.05 6.80 -13.48
C PRO A 234 -17.12 6.06 -12.49
N SER A 235 -17.01 4.75 -12.72
CA SER A 235 -15.97 3.86 -12.17
C SER A 235 -14.58 4.48 -12.28
N ARG A 236 -13.93 4.67 -11.14
CA ARG A 236 -12.49 4.95 -11.10
C ARG A 236 -11.73 3.73 -11.60
N ARG A 237 -10.99 3.91 -12.69
CA ARG A 237 -10.04 2.92 -13.21
C ARG A 237 -8.92 2.73 -12.18
N TYR A 238 -8.66 1.47 -11.84
CA TYR A 238 -7.52 1.04 -11.05
C TYR A 238 -6.27 1.03 -11.96
N TYR A 239 -5.15 1.52 -11.42
CA TYR A 239 -3.80 1.40 -11.99
C TYR A 239 -3.12 0.17 -11.39
#